data_AF-A0A947SBX1-F1
#
_entry.id   AF-A0A947SBX1-F1
#
_cell.length_a   1.000
_cell.length_b   1.000
_cell.length_c   1.000
_cell.angle_alpha   90.00
_cell.angle_beta   90.00
_cell.angle_gamma   90.00
#
_symmetry.space_group_name_H-M   'P 1'
#
loop_
_entity.id
_entity.type
_entity.pdbx_description
1 polymer ?
#
loop_
_entity_poly.entity_id
_entity_poly.type
_entity_poly.pdbx_seq_one_letter_code
_entity_poly.pdbx_strand_id
1 'polypeptide(L)'
;YSFRYYSVVPELFKDYEIKYFYNAPVLTAKKSKALFDYLYIRFLRNTPINNESIKNLRINWENITKNEFLKTYSYLSYTKNKRIEKVLDLIKQIYYAPKNFKRNC
;
A
#
# COMPACT_ATOMS: atom_id res chain seq x y z
N TYR A 1 -14.60 22.76 -17.12
CA TYR A 1 -14.24 21.69 -16.17
C TYR A 1 -13.14 20.82 -16.77
N SER A 2 -12.13 20.41 -16.01
CA SER A 2 -11.07 19.49 -16.47
C SER A 2 -11.22 18.17 -15.72
N PHE A 3 -11.43 17.07 -16.46
CA PHE A 3 -11.48 15.73 -15.92
C PHE A 3 -10.08 15.12 -15.97
N ARG A 4 -9.55 14.68 -14.82
CA ARG A 4 -8.28 13.95 -14.75
C ARG A 4 -8.56 12.46 -14.69
N TYR A 5 -8.21 11.76 -15.75
CA TYR A 5 -8.26 10.30 -15.80
C TYR A 5 -6.93 9.74 -15.30
N TYR A 6 -7.00 8.78 -14.39
CA TYR A 6 -5.83 8.08 -13.85
C TYR A 6 -5.88 6.64 -14.34
N SER A 7 -4.80 6.19 -14.98
CA SER A 7 -4.62 4.79 -15.34
C SER A 7 -3.94 4.03 -14.20
N VAL A 8 -4.39 2.80 -13.95
CA VAL A 8 -3.65 1.85 -13.11
C VAL A 8 -2.54 1.25 -13.97
N VAL A 9 -1.34 1.13 -13.41
CA VAL A 9 -0.18 0.57 -14.11
C VAL A 9 -0.38 -0.94 -14.33
N PRO A 10 -0.38 -1.46 -15.58
CA PRO A 10 -0.66 -2.87 -15.87
C PRO A 10 0.27 -3.85 -15.14
N GLU A 11 1.52 -3.47 -14.92
CA GLU A 11 2.55 -4.25 -14.22
C GLU A 11 2.21 -4.46 -12.73
N LEU A 12 1.26 -3.70 -12.18
CA LEU A 12 0.70 -3.94 -10.86
C LEU A 12 -0.32 -5.08 -10.86
N PHE A 13 -0.81 -5.58 -11.99
CA PHE A 13 -1.75 -6.70 -12.02
C PHE A 13 -1.02 -8.06 -11.91
N LYS A 14 -0.50 -8.37 -10.71
CA LYS A 14 0.30 -9.57 -10.43
C LYS A 14 0.25 -9.99 -8.96
N ASP A 15 0.99 -11.04 -8.60
CA ASP A 15 1.09 -11.59 -7.23
C ASP A 15 -0.27 -11.96 -6.62
N TYR A 16 -1.11 -12.55 -7.47
CA TYR A 16 -2.35 -13.20 -7.10
C TYR A 16 -2.19 -14.72 -7.10
N GLU A 17 -3.05 -15.38 -6.34
CA GLU A 17 -3.27 -16.82 -6.36
C GLU A 17 -4.56 -17.09 -7.15
N ILE A 18 -4.53 -18.12 -8.00
CA ILE A 18 -5.72 -18.55 -8.73
C ILE A 18 -6.40 -19.65 -7.91
N LYS A 19 -7.66 -19.44 -7.59
CA LYS A 19 -8.52 -20.45 -6.96
C LYS A 19 -9.72 -20.69 -7.86
N TYR A 20 -10.16 -21.93 -8.01
CA TYR A 20 -11.32 -22.26 -8.84
C TYR A 20 -12.58 -22.37 -7.98
N PHE A 21 -13.66 -21.74 -8.42
CA PHE A 21 -14.97 -21.82 -7.80
C PHE A 21 -16.01 -22.11 -8.88
N TYR A 22 -16.72 -23.24 -8.80
CA TYR A 22 -17.62 -23.74 -9.85
C TYR A 22 -17.02 -23.62 -11.27
N ASN A 23 -15.77 -24.05 -11.47
CA ASN A 23 -15.00 -23.97 -12.72
C ASN A 23 -14.62 -22.57 -13.23
N ALA A 24 -14.94 -21.50 -12.49
CA ALA A 24 -14.47 -20.16 -12.79
C ALA A 24 -13.19 -19.83 -11.99
N PRO A 25 -12.14 -19.26 -12.61
CA PRO A 25 -10.95 -18.81 -11.90
C PRO A 25 -11.23 -17.52 -11.12
N VAL A 26 -10.87 -17.51 -9.85
CA VAL A 26 -10.91 -16.38 -8.93
C VAL A 26 -9.47 -15.99 -8.59
N LEU A 27 -9.07 -14.78 -8.97
CA LEU A 27 -7.74 -14.25 -8.72
C LEU A 27 -7.74 -13.53 -7.38
N THR A 28 -7.04 -14.09 -6.39
CA THR A 28 -6.97 -13.56 -5.03
C THR A 28 -5.61 -12.91 -4.81
N ALA A 29 -5.56 -11.60 -4.58
CA ALA A 29 -4.32 -10.91 -4.26
C ALA A 29 -3.71 -11.44 -2.95
N LYS A 30 -2.40 -11.67 -2.93
CA LYS A 30 -1.68 -11.94 -1.68
C LYS A 30 -1.80 -10.74 -0.73
N LYS A 31 -1.71 -10.98 0.58
CA LYS A 31 -1.91 -9.93 1.60
C LYS A 31 -1.07 -8.66 1.40
N SER A 32 0.22 -8.79 1.09
CA SER A 32 1.10 -7.65 0.77
C SER A 32 0.65 -6.89 -0.48
N LYS A 33 0.15 -7.62 -1.48
CA LYS A 33 -0.36 -7.04 -2.72
C LYS A 33 -1.68 -6.31 -2.50
N ALA A 34 -2.60 -6.91 -1.75
CA ALA A 34 -3.87 -6.31 -1.37
C ALA A 34 -3.67 -5.01 -0.58
N LEU A 35 -2.69 -4.99 0.35
CA LEU A 35 -2.31 -3.77 1.06
C LEU A 35 -1.83 -2.69 0.09
N PHE A 36 -0.93 -3.05 -0.83
CA PHE A 36 -0.40 -2.11 -1.81
C PHE A 36 -1.52 -1.53 -2.69
N ASP A 37 -2.40 -2.37 -3.23
CA ASP A 37 -3.49 -1.93 -4.11
C ASP A 37 -4.46 -1.00 -3.40
N TYR A 38 -4.82 -1.34 -2.16
CA TYR A 38 -5.66 -0.48 -1.33
C TYR A 38 -5.02 0.90 -1.16
N LEU A 39 -3.75 0.97 -0.76
CA LEU A 39 -3.03 2.23 -0.58
C LEU A 39 -2.86 2.99 -1.90
N TYR A 40 -2.51 2.26 -2.97
CA TYR A 40 -2.34 2.81 -4.30
C TYR A 40 -3.61 3.51 -4.73
N ILE A 41 -4.76 2.82 -4.73
CA ILE A 41 -6.06 3.38 -5.15
C ILE A 41 -6.49 4.52 -4.20
N ARG A 42 -6.33 4.35 -2.88
CA ARG A 42 -6.77 5.33 -1.88
C ARG A 42 -6.04 6.68 -2.01
N PHE A 43 -4.75 6.65 -2.36
CA PHE A 43 -3.90 7.83 -2.46
C PHE A 43 -3.52 8.23 -3.90
N LEU A 44 -4.03 7.50 -4.91
CA LEU A 44 -3.85 7.83 -6.33
C LEU A 44 -4.41 9.22 -6.66
N ARG A 45 -5.48 9.60 -5.95
CA ARG A 45 -6.17 10.89 -6.10
C ARG A 45 -5.57 11.97 -5.20
N ASN A 46 -6.26 13.10 -5.08
CA ASN A 46 -5.86 14.26 -4.27
C ASN A 46 -6.05 14.05 -2.75
N THR A 47 -6.08 12.81 -2.27
CA THR A 47 -6.14 12.52 -0.82
C THR A 47 -4.93 13.15 -0.13
N PRO A 48 -5.10 13.93 0.95
CA PRO A 48 -3.98 14.46 1.72
C PRO A 48 -3.10 13.33 2.25
N ILE A 49 -1.78 13.54 2.23
CA ILE A 49 -0.79 12.57 2.74
C ILE A 49 -0.13 13.18 3.98
N ASN A 50 -0.61 12.77 5.15
CA ASN A 50 -0.13 13.20 6.47
C ASN A 50 -0.40 12.11 7.53
N ASN A 51 0.16 12.26 8.73
CA ASN A 51 0.03 11.24 9.79
C ASN A 51 -1.44 10.90 10.13
N GLU A 52 -2.31 11.91 10.11
CA GLU A 52 -3.75 11.75 10.38
C GLU A 52 -4.42 10.88 9.32
N SER A 53 -4.14 11.12 8.04
CA SER A 53 -4.66 10.30 6.93
C SER A 53 -4.20 8.85 7.01
N ILE A 54 -2.98 8.59 7.51
CA ILE A 54 -2.44 7.25 7.69
C ILE A 54 -3.11 6.53 8.86
N LYS A 55 -3.27 7.21 10.01
CA LYS A 55 -3.96 6.65 11.18
C LYS A 55 -5.43 6.32 10.87
N ASN A 56 -6.07 7.11 10.02
CA ASN A 56 -7.46 6.90 9.58
C ASN A 56 -7.65 5.79 8.56
N LEU A 57 -6.61 5.04 8.17
CA LEU A 57 -6.74 3.91 7.25
C LEU A 57 -7.49 2.71 7.84
N ARG A 58 -7.65 2.65 9.18
CA ARG A 58 -8.32 1.55 9.91
C ARG A 58 -7.79 0.17 9.52
N ILE A 59 -6.47 0.08 9.33
CA ILE A 59 -5.75 -1.17 9.09
C ILE A 59 -5.22 -1.68 10.43
N ASN A 60 -5.38 -2.97 10.69
CA ASN A 60 -4.80 -3.68 11.82
C ASN A 60 -3.31 -3.92 11.55
N TRP A 61 -2.49 -2.88 11.71
CA TRP A 61 -1.05 -2.89 11.39
C TRP A 61 -0.27 -3.91 12.23
N GLU A 62 -0.75 -4.24 13.42
CA GLU A 62 -0.23 -5.29 14.29
C GLU A 62 -0.28 -6.68 13.64
N ASN A 63 -1.21 -6.90 12.72
CA ASN A 63 -1.32 -8.16 11.97
C ASN A 63 -0.43 -8.20 10.74
N ILE A 64 0.31 -7.13 10.43
CA ILE A 64 1.14 -7.02 9.24
C ILE A 64 2.60 -6.99 9.67
N THR A 65 3.31 -8.10 9.42
CA THR A 65 4.72 -8.23 9.78
C THR A 65 5.60 -7.28 8.97
N LYS A 66 6.79 -6.97 9.50
CA LYS A 66 7.79 -6.16 8.79
C LYS A 66 8.13 -6.75 7.41
N ASN A 67 8.22 -8.07 7.29
CA ASN A 67 8.53 -8.74 6.03
C ASN A 67 7.39 -8.62 5.02
N GLU A 68 6.13 -8.74 5.44
CA GLU A 68 4.97 -8.47 4.58
C GLU A 68 4.92 -7.01 4.13
N PHE A 69 5.25 -6.09 5.02
CA PHE A 69 5.33 -4.67 4.67
C PHE A 69 6.48 -4.38 3.68
N LEU A 70 7.65 -5.00 3.84
CA LEU A 70 8.74 -4.88 2.86
C LEU A 70 8.35 -5.42 1.48
N LYS A 71 7.59 -6.51 1.41
CA LYS A 71 7.00 -7.00 0.16
C LYS A 71 5.99 -6.00 -0.42
N THR A 72 5.22 -5.32 0.43
CA THR A 72 4.33 -4.24 -0.01
C THR A 72 5.14 -3.09 -0.62
N TYR A 73 6.26 -2.74 0.00
CA TYR A 73 7.15 -1.67 -0.46
C TYR A 73 7.78 -1.97 -1.82
N SER A 74 8.12 -3.24 -2.10
CA SER A 74 8.78 -3.60 -3.37
C SER A 74 7.90 -3.34 -4.60
N TYR A 75 6.57 -3.26 -4.44
CA TYR A 75 5.67 -2.91 -5.54
C TYR A 75 5.84 -1.49 -6.07
N LEU A 76 6.48 -0.58 -5.31
CA LEU A 76 6.88 0.74 -5.80
C LEU A 76 7.77 0.67 -7.04
N SER A 77 8.57 -0.40 -7.19
CA SER A 77 9.41 -0.57 -8.39
C SER A 77 8.60 -0.63 -9.70
N TYR A 78 7.33 -1.05 -9.64
CA TYR A 78 6.43 -1.09 -10.80
C TYR A 78 5.69 0.22 -11.03
N THR A 79 5.77 1.18 -10.12
CA THR A 79 5.07 2.46 -10.24
C THR A 79 5.96 3.62 -9.84
N LYS A 80 6.21 4.55 -10.77
CA LYS A 80 6.96 5.79 -10.51
C LYS A 80 6.17 6.85 -9.72
N ASN A 81 5.16 6.43 -8.95
CA ASN A 81 4.25 7.32 -8.23
C ASN A 81 4.81 7.72 -6.86
N LYS A 82 5.46 8.89 -6.82
CA LYS A 82 6.04 9.50 -5.60
C LYS A 82 5.02 9.72 -4.47
N ARG A 83 3.72 9.82 -4.78
CA ARG A 83 2.69 9.97 -3.74
C ARG A 83 2.55 8.69 -2.92
N ILE A 84 2.56 7.54 -3.59
CA ILE A 84 2.45 6.24 -2.94
C ILE A 84 3.72 5.90 -2.17
N GLU A 85 4.88 6.28 -2.71
CA GLU A 85 6.16 6.20 -2.00
C GLU A 85 6.10 6.96 -0.67
N LYS A 86 5.66 8.24 -0.69
CA LYS A 86 5.49 9.05 0.53
C LYS A 86 4.52 8.43 1.54
N VAL A 87 3.43 7.83 1.08
CA VAL A 87 2.47 7.12 1.94
C VAL A 87 3.15 5.95 2.65
N LEU A 88 3.88 5.11 1.90
CA LEU A 88 4.57 3.96 2.45
C LEU A 88 5.70 4.36 3.40
N ASP A 89 6.42 5.44 3.11
CA ASP A 89 7.46 5.96 4.01
C ASP A 89 6.86 6.45 5.34
N LEU A 90 5.73 7.16 5.31
CA LEU A 90 5.03 7.57 6.54
C LEU A 90 4.55 6.36 7.34
N ILE A 91 3.96 5.36 6.69
CA ILE A 91 3.55 4.11 7.34
C ILE A 91 4.77 3.42 7.98
N LYS A 92 5.89 3.33 7.25
CA LYS A 92 7.14 2.77 7.74
C LYS A 92 7.60 3.49 9.00
N GLN A 93 7.56 4.82 9.03
CA GLN A 93 7.95 5.62 10.18
C GLN A 93 7.03 5.41 11.38
N ILE A 94 5.71 5.36 11.16
CA ILE A 94 4.72 5.26 12.25
C ILE A 94 4.70 3.85 12.87
N TYR A 95 4.77 2.80 12.04
CA TYR A 95 4.50 1.42 12.49
C TYR A 95 5.71 0.47 12.45
N TYR A 96 6.75 0.78 11.68
CA TYR A 96 7.85 -0.16 11.41
C TYR A 96 9.26 0.39 11.70
N ALA A 97 9.37 1.65 12.14
CA ALA A 97 10.64 2.22 12.57
C ALA A 97 11.12 1.50 13.84
N PRO A 98 12.43 1.26 14.00
CA PRO A 98 12.96 0.82 15.28
C PRO A 98 12.55 1.86 16.34
N LYS A 99 11.96 1.41 17.45
CA LYS A 99 11.69 2.28 18.62
C LYS A 99 13.02 2.73 19.20
N ASN A 100 13.64 3.76 18.63
CA ASN A 100 14.79 4.47 19.18
C ASN A 100 14.86 5.86 18.54
N PHE A 101 14.18 6.83 19.16
CA PHE A 101 14.69 8.18 19.42
C PHE A 101 13.64 8.93 20.24
N LYS A 102 13.58 8.65 21.55
CA LYS A 102 13.29 9.74 22.49
C LYS A 102 14.52 10.65 22.42
N ARG A 103 14.44 11.75 21.67
CA ARG A 103 15.32 12.89 21.95
C ARG A 103 14.84 13.47 23.27
N ASN A 104 15.35 12.93 24.36
CA ASN A 104 15.49 13.69 25.60
C ASN A 104 16.75 14.54 25.40
N CYS A 105 16.57 15.73 24.83
CA CYS A 105 17.46 16.88 24.99
C CYS A 105 16.55 18.09 25.09
#